data_AF-A0A8T7K6S1-F1
#
_entry.id   AF-A0A8T7K6S1-F1
#
_cell.length_a   1.000
_cell.length_b   1.000
_cell.length_c   1.000
_cell.angle_alpha   90.00
_cell.angle_beta   90.00
_cell.angle_gamma   90.00
#
_symmetry.space_group_name_H-M   'P 1'
#
loop_
_entity.id
_entity.type
_entity.pdbx_description
1 polymer ?
#
loop_
_entity_poly.entity_id
_entity_poly.type
_entity_poly.pdbx_seq_one_letter_code
_entity_poly.pdbx_strand_id
1 'polypeptide(L)' 'MSEAAKAVLDTIYSKNRTLVFGHRGAKAYAPMNTLPAFELAAAQGADGI' A
#
# COMPACT_ATOMS: atom_id res chain seq x y z
N MET A 1 16.32 -15.06 -2.38
CA MET A 1 14.88 -14.84 -2.18
C MET A 1 14.18 -16.17 -2.37
N SER A 2 13.25 -16.56 -1.50
CA SER A 2 12.41 -17.72 -1.76
C SER A 2 11.50 -17.46 -2.96
N GLU A 3 11.07 -18.51 -3.65
CA GLU A 3 10.15 -18.40 -4.78
C GLU A 3 8.84 -17.68 -4.39
N ALA A 4 8.37 -17.91 -3.16
CA ALA A 4 7.21 -17.24 -2.59
C ALA A 4 7.39 -15.72 -2.48
N ALA A 5 8.57 -15.23 -2.05
CA ALA A 5 8.82 -13.80 -1.95
C ALA A 5 8.81 -13.13 -3.33
N LYS A 6 9.34 -13.81 -4.35
CA LYS A 6 9.33 -13.32 -5.73
C LYS A 6 7.91 -13.20 -6.27
N ALA A 7 7.06 -14.21 -6.06
CA ALA A 7 5.67 -14.20 -6.50
C ALA A 7 4.85 -13.04 -5.88
N VAL A 8 5.09 -12.73 -4.59
CA VAL A 8 4.46 -11.58 -3.92
C VAL A 8 4.90 -10.26 -4.55
N LEU A 9 6.20 -10.09 -4.78
CA LEU A 9 6.73 -8.87 -5.40
C LEU A 9 6.18 -8.69 -6.81
N ASP A 10 6.13 -9.75 -7.61
CA ASP A 10 5.58 -9.70 -8.97
C ASP A 10 4.10 -9.27 -8.92
N THR A 11 3.30 -9.81 -8.01
CA THR A 11 1.88 -9.43 -7.85
C THR A 11 1.67 -7.93 -7.61
N ILE A 12 2.56 -7.30 -6.85
CA ILE A 12 2.44 -5.89 -6.46
C ILE A 12 3.07 -4.97 -7.53
N TYR A 13 4.28 -5.29 -7.98
CA TYR A 13 5.11 -4.38 -8.78
C TYR A 13 5.02 -4.58 -10.29
N SER A 14 4.51 -5.71 -10.78
CA SER A 14 4.35 -5.94 -12.23
C SER A 14 3.10 -5.30 -12.84
N LYS A 15 2.31 -4.56 -12.04
CA LYS A 15 1.16 -3.83 -12.55
C LYS A 15 1.66 -2.77 -13.54
N ASN A 16 1.21 -2.85 -14.80
CA ASN A 16 1.55 -1.89 -15.86
C ASN A 16 0.83 -0.53 -15.66
N ARG A 17 0.93 0.04 -14.46
CA ARG A 17 0.38 1.34 -14.06
C ARG A 17 1.19 1.91 -12.90
N THR A 18 1.08 3.22 -12.67
CA THR A 18 1.63 3.86 -11.47
C THR A 18 1.03 3.23 -10.21
N LEU A 19 1.89 2.95 -9.23
CA LEU A 19 1.49 2.49 -7.91
C LEU A 19 1.23 3.69 -6.98
N VAL A 20 0.17 3.59 -6.18
CA VAL A 20 -0.22 4.64 -5.24
C VAL A 20 0.08 4.16 -3.83
N PHE A 21 1.05 4.78 -3.15
CA PHE A 21 1.40 4.47 -1.77
C PHE A 21 0.97 5.59 -0.82
N GLY A 22 0.18 5.25 0.19
CA GLY A 22 -0.29 6.18 1.21
C GLY A 22 0.81 6.48 2.22
N HIS A 23 1.59 7.54 2.01
CA HIS A 23 2.70 7.89 2.89
C HIS A 23 2.26 8.09 4.35
N ARG A 24 2.55 7.07 5.19
CA ARG A 24 2.14 6.98 6.62
C ARG A 24 0.62 6.86 6.80
N GLY A 25 -0.05 6.22 5.85
CA GLY A 25 -1.51 6.11 5.75
C GLY A 25 -2.14 7.32 5.08
N ALA A 26 -3.46 7.47 5.22
CA ALA A 26 -4.24 8.61 4.77
C ALA A 26 -4.03 9.82 5.69
N LYS A 27 -2.78 10.27 5.86
CA LYS A 27 -2.36 11.27 6.86
C LYS A 27 -3.07 12.62 6.79
N ALA A 28 -3.67 12.95 5.65
CA ALA A 28 -4.46 14.16 5.46
C ALA A 28 -5.85 14.04 6.11
N TYR A 29 -6.31 12.83 6.43
CA TYR A 29 -7.66 12.50 6.87
C TYR A 29 -7.69 11.75 8.22
N ALA A 30 -6.56 11.20 8.68
CA ALA A 30 -6.43 10.49 9.95
C ALA A 30 -5.00 10.65 10.54
N PRO A 31 -4.81 10.46 11.86
CA PRO A 31 -3.49 10.55 12.48
C PRO A 31 -2.47 9.59 11.82
N MET A 32 -1.36 10.15 11.33
CA MET A 32 -0.32 9.39 10.63
C MET A 32 0.24 8.22 11.46
N ASN A 33 0.63 7.14 10.79
CA ASN A 33 1.18 5.93 11.41
C ASN A 33 0.22 5.26 12.43
N THR A 34 -1.09 5.24 12.15
CA THR A 34 -2.09 4.55 12.97
C THR A 34 -2.94 3.60 12.13
N LEU A 35 -3.55 2.58 12.75
CA LEU A 35 -4.45 1.65 12.07
C LEU A 35 -5.55 2.37 11.29
N PRO A 36 -6.27 3.38 11.85
CA PRO A 36 -7.27 4.12 11.08
C PRO A 36 -6.73 4.80 9.82
N ALA A 37 -5.50 5.34 9.86
CA ALA A 37 -4.90 5.96 8.67
C ALA A 37 -4.53 4.91 7.61
N PHE A 38 -4.10 3.72 8.01
CA PHE A 38 -3.76 2.63 7.09
C PHE A 38 -5.02 2.03 6.46
N GLU A 39 -6.04 1.76 7.27
CA GLU A 39 -7.35 1.25 6.83
C GLU A 39 -8.00 2.22 5.85
N LEU A 40 -7.98 3.53 6.15
CA LEU A 40 -8.53 4.55 5.26
C LEU A 40 -7.75 4.66 3.94
N ALA A 41 -6.42 4.56 3.96
CA ALA A 41 -5.63 4.55 2.72
C ALA A 41 -5.97 3.34 1.83
N ALA A 42 -6.14 2.16 2.43
CA ALA A 42 -6.57 0.96 1.71
C ALA A 42 -7.99 1.14 1.15
N ALA A 43 -8.93 1.69 1.93
CA ALA A 43 -10.30 1.97 1.47
C ALA A 43 -10.36 3.00 0.33
N GLN A 44 -9.40 3.93 0.27
CA GLN A 44 -9.25 4.92 -0.81
C GLN A 44 -8.56 4.33 -2.06
N GLY A 45 -8.12 3.07 -2.03
CA GLY A 45 -7.52 2.38 -3.18
C GLY A 45 -6.01 2.50 -3.29
N ALA A 46 -5.30 2.82 -2.19
CA ALA A 46 -3.83 2.72 -2.19
C ALA A 46 -3.39 1.27 -2.42
N ASP A 47 -2.32 1.09 -3.20
CA ASP A 47 -1.68 -0.21 -3.43
C ASP A 47 -0.87 -0.69 -2.21
N GLY A 48 -0.48 0.25 -1.36
CA GLY A 48 0.27 0.01 -0.13
C GLY A 48 0.41 1.27 0.70
N ILE A 49 1.04 1.13 1.86
CA ILE A 49 1.21 2.17 2.89
C ILE A 49 2.70 2.31 3.21
#